data_AF-A0AAU6D8X3-F1
#
_entry.id   AF-A0AAU6D8X3-F1
#
_cell.length_a   1.000
_cell.length_b   1.000
_cell.length_c   1.000
_cell.angle_alpha   90.00
_cell.angle_beta   90.00
_cell.angle_gamma   90.00
#
_symmetry.space_group_name_H-M   'P 1'
#
loop_
_entity.id
_entity.type
_entity.pdbx_description
1 polymer ?
#
loop_
_entity_poly.entity_id
_entity_poly.type
_entity_poly.pdbx_seq_one_letter_code
_entity_poly.pdbx_strand_id
1 'polypeptide(L)'
;MQPVLRALAAVPDPQAEDVAVPYALAMQALVASGLGVSLMSELVLHAHVFPDLACRPLSNWPLRRTYLLLWPDMLQVAAVAAAVRAIRATAQQVAAAGPAIGHAPQDGG
;
A
#
# COMPACT_ATOMS: atom_id res chain seq x y z
N MET A 1 12.53 3.02 -39.95
CA MET A 1 11.33 2.48 -39.28
C MET A 1 11.81 1.61 -38.12
N GLN A 2 11.74 2.14 -36.89
CA GLN A 2 12.03 1.41 -35.62
C GLN A 2 10.88 0.42 -35.29
N PRO A 3 10.96 -0.47 -34.25
CA PRO A 3 11.81 -0.43 -33.03
C PRO A 3 12.60 -1.75 -32.77
N VAL A 4 13.69 -1.86 -32.01
CA VAL A 4 14.14 -1.34 -30.69
C VAL A 4 13.24 -1.73 -29.52
N LEU A 5 13.45 -2.93 -28.96
CA LEU A 5 13.59 -3.15 -27.50
C LEU A 5 13.97 -4.61 -27.24
N ARG A 6 15.28 -4.80 -27.01
CA ARG A 6 15.90 -6.07 -26.62
C ARG A 6 15.64 -6.27 -25.14
N ALA A 7 15.05 -7.40 -24.80
CA ALA A 7 14.88 -7.88 -23.45
C ALA A 7 16.22 -7.89 -22.70
N LEU A 8 16.29 -7.12 -21.61
CA LEU A 8 17.26 -7.28 -20.53
C LEU A 8 16.46 -7.73 -19.30
N ALA A 9 16.03 -8.98 -19.34
CA ALA A 9 15.50 -9.69 -18.19
C ALA A 9 16.35 -10.95 -18.00
N ALA A 10 17.40 -10.80 -17.20
CA ALA A 10 18.16 -11.88 -16.56
C ALA A 10 19.04 -11.18 -15.50
N VAL A 11 19.04 -11.50 -14.21
CA VAL A 11 18.78 -12.78 -13.55
C VAL A 11 18.36 -12.49 -12.09
N PRO A 12 17.42 -13.28 -11.51
CA PRO A 12 17.59 -13.72 -10.13
C PRO A 12 17.69 -15.25 -10.06
N ASP A 13 18.61 -15.72 -9.21
CA ASP A 13 18.73 -17.12 -8.82
C ASP A 13 17.47 -17.55 -8.05
N PRO A 14 16.78 -18.63 -8.49
CA PRO A 14 15.49 -19.08 -7.96
C PRO A 14 15.56 -19.91 -6.66
N GLN A 15 16.68 -19.99 -5.95
CA GLN A 15 16.82 -20.86 -4.75
C GLN A 15 16.78 -20.15 -3.39
N ALA A 16 16.43 -18.86 -3.34
CA ALA A 16 15.99 -18.22 -2.11
C ALA A 16 14.50 -17.93 -2.20
N GLU A 17 13.67 -18.94 -1.90
CA GLU A 17 12.31 -18.72 -1.37
C GLU A 17 12.44 -18.03 0.00
N ASP A 18 12.87 -16.77 -0.01
CA ASP A 18 12.41 -15.86 1.02
C ASP A 18 11.06 -15.41 0.51
N VAL A 19 10.00 -16.11 0.94
CA VAL A 19 8.64 -15.54 0.87
C VAL A 19 8.73 -14.32 1.76
N ALA A 20 9.21 -13.21 1.20
CA ALA A 20 9.22 -11.91 1.83
C ALA A 20 7.76 -11.52 1.88
N VAL A 21 7.06 -12.09 2.86
CA VAL A 21 5.78 -11.62 3.32
C VAL A 21 6.03 -10.13 3.53
N PRO A 22 5.40 -9.26 2.73
CA PRO A 22 5.56 -7.82 2.89
C PRO A 22 5.46 -7.50 4.36
N TYR A 23 6.42 -6.76 4.92
CA TYR A 23 6.56 -6.55 6.37
C TYR A 23 5.22 -6.25 7.08
N ALA A 24 4.33 -5.53 6.40
CA ALA A 24 2.95 -5.30 6.82
C ALA A 24 2.12 -6.57 7.11
N LEU A 25 2.14 -7.57 6.23
CA LEU A 25 1.42 -8.83 6.41
C LEU A 25 2.01 -9.66 7.56
N ALA A 26 3.34 -9.68 7.71
CA ALA A 26 3.99 -10.34 8.83
C ALA A 26 3.59 -9.69 10.16
N MET A 27 3.60 -8.35 10.22
CA MET A 27 3.14 -7.61 11.39
C MET A 27 1.66 -7.86 11.70
N GLN A 28 0.79 -7.89 10.69
CA GLN A 28 -0.62 -8.22 10.88
C GLN A 28 -0.79 -9.64 11.43
N ALA A 29 -0.01 -10.63 10.95
CA ALA A 29 -0.08 -12.00 11.44
C ALA A 29 0.31 -12.10 12.92
N LEU A 30 1.35 -11.36 13.33
CA LEU A 30 1.77 -11.29 14.74
C LEU A 30 0.71 -10.63 15.63
N VAL A 31 0.07 -9.56 15.17
CA VAL A 31 -1.05 -8.92 15.89
C VAL A 31 -2.24 -9.89 15.98
N ALA A 32 -2.56 -10.61 14.90
CA ALA A 32 -3.65 -11.58 14.86
C ALA A 32 -3.39 -12.77 15.78
N SER A 33 -2.12 -13.16 15.96
CA SER A 33 -1.72 -14.17 16.96
C SER A 33 -1.68 -13.65 18.40
N GLY A 34 -2.11 -12.41 18.65
CA GLY A 34 -2.16 -11.81 19.98
C GLY A 34 -0.84 -11.23 20.48
N LEU A 35 0.17 -11.05 19.62
CA LEU A 35 1.50 -10.53 20.00
C LEU A 35 1.54 -8.99 20.10
N GLY A 36 0.40 -8.35 20.39
CA GLY A 36 0.30 -6.93 20.67
C GLY A 36 -0.50 -6.15 19.63
N VAL A 37 -0.14 -4.88 19.44
CA VAL A 37 -0.78 -3.94 18.51
C VAL A 37 0.26 -3.29 17.62
N SER A 38 -0.14 -2.83 16.44
CA SER A 38 0.79 -2.18 15.51
C SER A 38 0.18 -0.94 14.85
N LEU A 39 1.05 0.01 14.53
CA LEU A 39 0.70 1.18 13.73
C LEU A 39 0.92 0.86 12.25
N MET A 40 -0.14 0.99 11.46
CA MET A 40 -0.11 0.72 10.03
C MET A 40 -0.48 1.98 9.25
N SER A 41 0.15 2.14 8.09
CA SER A 41 -0.25 3.17 7.13
C SER A 41 -1.63 2.84 6.58
N GLU A 42 -2.48 3.86 6.40
CA GLU A 42 -3.82 3.69 5.82
C GLU A 42 -3.79 2.93 4.48
N LEU A 43 -2.84 3.28 3.59
CA LEU A 43 -2.63 2.58 2.31
C LEU A 43 -2.40 1.07 2.45
N VAL A 44 -1.74 0.62 3.52
CA VAL A 44 -1.52 -0.81 3.78
C VAL A 44 -2.83 -1.48 4.19
N LEU A 45 -3.62 -0.81 5.04
CA LEU A 45 -4.92 -1.30 5.48
C LEU A 45 -5.94 -1.35 4.34
N HIS A 46 -5.83 -0.45 3.34
CA HIS A 46 -6.64 -0.54 2.12
C HIS A 46 -6.25 -1.72 1.23
N ALA A 47 -5.00 -2.18 1.28
CA ALA A 47 -4.54 -3.29 0.46
C ALA A 47 -4.99 -4.64 1.04
N HIS A 48 -4.84 -4.82 2.36
CA HIS A 48 -5.26 -6.04 3.05
C HIS A 48 -5.35 -5.83 4.56
N VAL A 49 -6.36 -6.44 5.18
CA VAL A 49 -6.49 -6.58 6.63
C VAL A 49 -6.93 -8.02 6.91
N PHE A 50 -6.26 -8.72 7.83
CA PHE A 50 -6.75 -10.01 8.29
C PHE A 50 -8.14 -9.87 8.94
N PRO A 51 -9.08 -10.81 8.70
CA PRO A 51 -10.45 -10.73 9.20
C PRO A 51 -10.55 -10.56 10.72
N ASP A 52 -9.60 -11.12 11.47
CA ASP A 52 -9.59 -11.13 12.94
C ASP A 52 -9.01 -9.84 13.55
N LEU A 53 -8.60 -8.87 12.72
CA LEU A 53 -8.01 -7.62 13.16
C LEU A 53 -9.01 -6.47 13.18
N ALA A 54 -9.13 -5.85 14.34
CA ALA A 54 -9.82 -4.56 14.46
C ALA A 54 -8.85 -3.41 14.16
N CYS A 55 -9.21 -2.57 13.20
CA CYS A 55 -8.52 -1.31 12.94
C CYS A 55 -9.19 -0.17 13.70
N ARG A 56 -8.40 0.76 14.26
CA ARG A 56 -8.89 1.96 14.94
C ARG A 56 -8.14 3.20 14.44
N PRO A 57 -8.84 4.29 14.10
CA PRO A 57 -8.18 5.52 13.69
C PRO A 57 -7.52 6.17 14.92
N LEU A 58 -6.35 6.77 14.73
CA LEU A 58 -5.70 7.56 15.75
C LEU A 58 -6.09 9.03 15.61
N SER A 59 -6.75 9.58 16.64
CA SER A 59 -7.09 11.00 16.72
C SER A 59 -5.84 11.84 16.94
N ASN A 60 -5.76 13.01 16.27
CA ASN A 60 -4.66 13.97 16.41
C ASN A 60 -3.26 13.41 16.10
N TRP A 61 -3.19 12.37 15.27
CA TRP A 61 -1.92 11.79 14.84
C TRP A 61 -1.38 12.50 13.59
N PRO A 62 -0.05 12.70 13.46
CA PRO A 62 0.52 13.30 12.26
C PRO A 62 0.20 12.50 11.00
N LEU A 63 -0.21 13.22 9.95
CA LEU A 63 -0.48 12.62 8.65
C LEU A 63 0.82 12.24 7.93
N ARG A 64 0.88 10.98 7.48
CA ARG A 64 1.93 10.51 6.58
C ARG A 64 1.73 11.12 5.20
N ARG A 65 2.72 11.85 4.69
CA ARG A 65 2.70 12.40 3.33
C ARG A 65 3.40 11.44 2.37
N THR A 66 2.70 11.06 1.31
CA THR A 66 3.24 10.23 0.22
C THR A 66 3.44 11.11 -1.01
N TYR A 67 4.61 10.99 -1.63
CA TYR A 67 5.00 11.82 -2.77
C TYR A 67 5.31 10.95 -3.98
N LEU A 68 4.90 11.44 -5.15
CA LEU A 68 5.38 10.93 -6.41
C LEU A 68 6.63 11.72 -6.79
N LEU A 69 7.80 11.07 -6.76
CA LEU A 69 9.08 11.68 -7.10
C LEU A 69 9.40 11.44 -8.56
N LEU A 70 9.64 12.52 -9.28
CA LEU A 70 9.87 12.54 -10.73
C LEU A 70 10.99 13.52 -11.02
N TRP A 71 11.78 13.26 -12.07
CA TRP A 71 12.59 14.32 -12.66
C TRP A 71 11.68 15.36 -13.33
N PRO A 72 12.04 16.67 -13.32
CA PRO A 72 11.16 17.73 -13.79
C PRO A 72 10.68 17.59 -15.24
N ASP A 73 11.53 17.03 -16.10
CA ASP A 73 11.30 16.81 -17.52
C ASP A 73 10.38 15.61 -17.81
N MET A 74 10.24 14.67 -16.87
CA MET A 74 9.45 13.45 -17.07
C MET A 74 7.97 13.71 -17.27
N LEU A 75 7.44 14.84 -16.80
CA LEU A 75 6.04 15.21 -17.06
C LEU A 75 5.77 15.58 -18.52
N GLN A 76 6.81 15.83 -19.33
CA GLN A 76 6.66 16.06 -20.77
C GLN A 76 6.43 14.74 -21.53
N VAL A 77 6.78 13.59 -20.94
CA VAL A 77 6.53 12.27 -21.51
C VAL A 77 5.05 11.92 -21.31
N ALA A 78 4.30 11.81 -22.41
CA ALA A 78 2.84 11.61 -22.37
C ALA A 78 2.40 10.42 -21.50
N ALA A 79 3.13 9.30 -21.57
CA ALA A 79 2.84 8.12 -20.76
C ALA A 79 3.02 8.38 -19.25
N VAL A 80 4.07 9.11 -18.87
CA VAL A 80 4.31 9.47 -17.46
C VAL A 80 3.23 10.42 -16.98
N ALA A 81 2.88 11.45 -17.76
CA ALA A 81 1.80 12.37 -17.43
C ALA A 81 0.45 11.64 -17.24
N ALA A 82 0.16 10.64 -18.08
CA ALA A 82 -1.04 9.81 -17.95
C ALA A 82 -1.01 8.98 -16.66
N ALA A 83 0.12 8.33 -16.35
CA ALA A 83 0.29 7.56 -15.11
C ALA A 83 0.13 8.44 -13.86
N VAL A 84 0.73 9.64 -13.85
CA VAL A 84 0.61 10.60 -12.74
C VAL A 84 -0.86 10.99 -12.50
N ARG A 85 -1.63 11.25 -13.57
CA ARG A 85 -3.05 11.57 -13.45
C ARG A 85 -3.84 10.40 -12.86
N ALA A 86 -3.60 9.19 -13.35
CA ALA A 86 -4.26 7.99 -12.85
C ALA A 86 -3.94 7.75 -11.36
N ILE A 87 -2.66 7.81 -10.98
CA ILE A 87 -2.23 7.64 -9.59
C ILE A 87 -2.89 8.69 -8.67
N ARG A 88 -2.94 9.96 -9.09
CA ARG A 88 -3.60 11.01 -8.29
C ARG A 88 -5.10 10.77 -8.14
N ALA A 89 -5.80 10.39 -9.22
CA ALA A 89 -7.21 10.10 -9.17
C ALA A 89 -7.51 8.93 -8.21
N THR A 90 -6.73 7.84 -8.30
CA THR A 90 -6.87 6.70 -7.40
C THR A 90 -6.53 7.06 -5.95
N ALA A 91 -5.48 7.85 -5.71
CA ALA A 91 -5.14 8.29 -4.36
C ALA A 91 -6.26 9.12 -3.72
N GLN A 92 -6.95 9.95 -4.51
CA GLN A 92 -8.13 10.71 -4.04
C GLN A 92 -9.30 9.79 -3.70
N GLN A 93 -9.55 8.77 -4.51
CA GLN A 93 -10.61 7.78 -4.25
C GLN A 93 -10.33 6.99 -2.97
N VAL A 94 -9.09 6.53 -2.78
CA VAL A 94 -8.66 5.81 -1.57
C VAL A 94 -8.79 6.69 -0.33
N ALA A 95 -8.35 7.95 -0.41
CA ALA A 95 -8.48 8.90 0.70
C ALA A 95 -9.95 9.22 1.06
N ALA A 96 -10.84 9.26 0.07
CA ALA A 96 -12.26 9.50 0.28
C ALA A 96 -13.00 8.29 0.88
N ALA A 97 -12.58 7.07 0.52
CA ALA A 97 -13.18 5.85 1.05
C ALA A 97 -12.92 5.67 2.56
N GLY A 98 -11.76 6.13 3.05
CA GLY A 98 -11.27 5.81 4.38
C GLY A 98 -10.98 4.30 4.52
N PRO A 99 -10.12 3.85 5.45
CA PRO A 99 -9.87 2.42 5.58
C PRO A 99 -11.17 1.72 5.99
N ALA A 100 -11.31 0.43 5.66
CA ALA A 100 -12.40 -0.40 6.17
C ALA A 100 -12.21 -0.63 7.68
N ILE A 101 -12.51 0.42 8.47
CA ILE A 101 -12.47 0.40 9.92
C ILE A 101 -13.71 -0.37 10.36
N GLY A 102 -13.52 -1.63 10.73
CA GLY A 102 -14.58 -2.44 11.31
C GLY A 102 -15.30 -1.68 12.42
N HIS A 103 -16.61 -1.51 12.26
CA HIS A 103 -17.50 -1.17 13.37
C HIS A 103 -17.26 -2.21 14.46
N ALA A 104 -17.01 -1.79 15.69
CA ALA A 104 -16.96 -2.73 16.81
C ALA A 104 -18.25 -3.57 16.81
N PRO A 105 -18.23 -4.86 17.17
CA PRO A 105 -19.46 -5.49 17.65
C PRO A 105 -19.97 -4.63 18.82
N GLN A 106 -21.19 -4.09 18.69
CA GLN A 106 -21.91 -3.58 19.84
C GLN A 106 -22.49 -4.79 20.58
N ASP A 107 -21.66 -5.45 21.39
CA ASP A 107 -22.15 -6.26 22.50
C ASP A 107 -22.11 -5.30 23.72
N GLY A 108 -23.18 -4.87 24.37
CA GLY A 108 -24.52 -5.42 24.47
C GLY A 108 -24.65 -6.29 25.73
N GLY A 109 -24.73 -5.66 26.92
CA GLY A 109 -25.12 -6.32 28.19
C GLY A 109 -24.18 -6.11 29.36
#